data_AF-A0AAN7SKZ5-F1
#
_entry.id   AF-A0AAN7SKZ5-F1
#
_cell.length_a   1.000
_cell.length_b   1.000
_cell.length_c   1.000
_cell.angle_alpha   90.00
_cell.angle_beta   90.00
_cell.angle_gamma   90.00
#
_symmetry.space_group_name_H-M   'P 1'
#
loop_
_entity.id
_entity.type
_entity.pdbx_description
1 polymer ?
#
loop_
_entity_poly.entity_id
_entity_poly.type
_entity_poly.pdbx_seq_one_letter_code
_entity_poly.pdbx_strand_id
1 'polypeptide(L)'
;MYRVQRRGAMDRPTHNSLQYLTRVKPHHIQREPWLVDQYAFDALLDLLQSDVVDEFGAYTRSFYTLEGHYSNLWNYDQKIVPKPDDPVLKEAIRLASRAFRLPYPVTSINWTALKTVPFISTSSAGWGYVGKKGENDNHERAINKVVSSLNWWIEGQEGTNTPFLYRPDLAWTRTQMGTFEGPKIRHVWGEAFENVILEGMSAAPLIEAYQIKGEPMTIGLHLYKRLPSIINRALSTADEQRIAVGLDIKSFDSTVQPWLIRECFSIIRENLRFPGYMEEKAFEYSIEHFIRRPVVMPDGRMWLKQMGVPSGSYYTQLVDSIANLIAVYYAQLKIYERTFETWVLGDDSIFGIPLDLPHPILEEFATHLHTLGFTLSTTKCEIATRADQMVYLGHSARGTRVSRDTADMMRLALYPETPVTGPAMSIARIKGLFSNN
;
A
#
# COMPACT_ATOMS: atom_id res chain seq x y z
N MET A 1 -30.36 -0.14 4.45
CA MET A 1 -30.44 -1.60 4.67
C MET A 1 -29.43 -2.28 3.74
N TYR A 2 -28.25 -2.66 4.25
CA TYR A 2 -27.20 -3.30 3.45
C TYR A 2 -27.76 -4.55 2.77
N ARG A 3 -27.66 -4.65 1.44
CA ARG A 3 -27.78 -5.96 0.76
C ARG A 3 -26.56 -6.76 1.20
N VAL A 4 -26.69 -7.50 2.30
CA VAL A 4 -25.80 -8.62 2.60
C VAL A 4 -25.76 -9.46 1.34
N GLN A 5 -24.62 -9.42 0.63
CA GLN A 5 -24.42 -10.32 -0.50
C GLN A 5 -24.66 -11.73 0.04
N ARG A 6 -25.61 -12.45 -0.58
CA ARG A 6 -26.01 -13.79 -0.13
C ARG A 6 -24.77 -14.66 0.03
N ARG A 7 -24.75 -15.54 1.04
CA ARG A 7 -23.70 -16.53 1.34
C ARG A 7 -23.05 -17.19 0.10
N GLY A 8 -23.77 -17.33 -1.02
CA GLY A 8 -23.25 -17.84 -2.29
C GLY A 8 -22.21 -16.96 -3.01
N ALA A 9 -21.94 -15.72 -2.57
CA ALA A 9 -20.90 -14.88 -3.17
C ALA A 9 -19.47 -15.35 -2.82
N MET A 10 -19.30 -16.14 -1.75
CA MET A 10 -17.98 -16.61 -1.30
C MET A 10 -17.40 -17.77 -2.12
N ASP A 11 -18.23 -18.42 -2.92
CA ASP A 11 -17.89 -19.57 -3.76
C ASP A 11 -18.03 -19.22 -5.25
N ARG A 12 -17.80 -17.94 -5.61
CA ARG A 12 -17.89 -17.49 -7.00
C ARG A 12 -16.75 -18.06 -7.86
N PRO A 13 -16.98 -18.34 -9.15
CA PRO A 13 -15.90 -18.62 -10.10
C PRO A 13 -14.90 -17.46 -10.13
N THR A 14 -13.62 -17.77 -10.30
CA THR A 14 -12.54 -16.78 -10.38
C THR A 14 -11.97 -16.71 -11.80
N HIS A 15 -11.33 -15.60 -12.14
CA HIS A 15 -10.65 -15.35 -13.41
C HIS A 15 -9.23 -15.95 -13.44
N ASN A 16 -9.03 -17.07 -12.70
CA ASN A 16 -7.76 -17.77 -12.48
C ASN A 16 -6.69 -17.02 -11.66
N SER A 17 -6.74 -15.69 -11.54
CA SER A 17 -5.71 -14.93 -10.79
C SER A 17 -5.85 -15.04 -9.27
N LEU A 18 -7.01 -15.48 -8.78
CA LEU A 18 -7.25 -15.86 -7.40
C LEU A 18 -7.74 -17.31 -7.37
N GLN A 19 -7.02 -18.20 -6.71
CA GLN A 19 -7.32 -19.64 -6.74
C GLN A 19 -7.62 -20.16 -5.35
N TYR A 20 -8.72 -20.87 -5.19
CA TYR A 20 -8.98 -21.59 -3.94
C TYR A 20 -8.00 -22.77 -3.84
N LEU A 21 -7.29 -22.88 -2.71
CA LEU A 21 -6.34 -23.96 -2.47
C LEU A 21 -6.96 -25.06 -1.61
N THR A 22 -7.35 -24.71 -0.39
CA THR A 22 -7.80 -25.67 0.62
C THR A 22 -8.47 -24.95 1.80
N ARG A 23 -8.85 -25.70 2.84
CA ARG A 23 -9.30 -25.15 4.12
C ARG A 23 -8.38 -25.61 5.24
N VAL A 24 -8.01 -24.67 6.10
CA VAL A 24 -7.16 -24.87 7.28
C VAL A 24 -7.88 -24.38 8.55
N LYS A 25 -7.20 -24.46 9.70
CA LYS A 25 -7.74 -23.96 10.96
C LYS A 25 -8.07 -22.45 10.84
N PRO A 26 -9.30 -22.03 11.19
CA PRO A 26 -9.69 -20.63 11.12
C PRO A 26 -8.94 -19.77 12.16
N HIS A 27 -8.91 -18.46 11.92
CA HIS A 27 -8.46 -17.44 12.88
C HIS A 27 -9.53 -16.36 13.03
N HIS A 28 -9.71 -15.84 14.23
CA HIS A 28 -10.81 -14.93 14.52
C HIS A 28 -10.35 -13.47 14.46
N ILE A 29 -11.16 -12.64 13.79
CA ILE A 29 -11.08 -11.18 13.86
C ILE A 29 -12.27 -10.72 14.69
N GLN A 30 -12.00 -10.19 15.88
CA GLN A 30 -13.03 -9.58 16.73
C GLN A 30 -12.92 -8.06 16.60
N ARG A 31 -14.01 -7.43 16.17
CA ARG A 31 -14.16 -5.98 16.09
C ARG A 31 -15.52 -5.61 16.65
N GLU A 32 -15.55 -4.66 17.56
CA GLU A 32 -16.81 -4.09 18.03
C GLU A 32 -17.37 -3.20 16.92
N PRO A 33 -18.62 -3.41 16.48
CA PRO A 33 -19.23 -2.55 15.49
C PRO A 33 -19.49 -1.18 16.11
N TRP A 34 -19.21 -0.11 15.36
CA TRP A 34 -19.65 1.24 15.68
C TRP A 34 -19.18 1.76 17.04
N LEU A 35 -17.88 1.63 17.28
CA LEU A 35 -17.20 2.34 18.34
C LEU A 35 -17.33 3.87 18.18
N VAL A 36 -17.69 4.52 19.29
CA VAL A 36 -17.67 5.97 19.49
C VAL A 36 -16.78 6.26 20.70
N ASP A 37 -15.91 7.27 20.60
CA ASP A 37 -15.15 7.79 21.72
C ASP A 37 -16.08 8.70 22.54
N GLN A 38 -16.69 8.14 23.59
CA GLN A 38 -17.69 8.85 24.40
C GLN A 38 -17.13 10.14 25.01
N TYR A 39 -15.85 10.16 25.41
CA TYR A 39 -15.22 11.35 25.98
C TYR A 39 -15.10 12.49 24.97
N ALA A 40 -14.77 12.16 23.72
CA ALA A 40 -14.74 13.15 22.63
C ALA A 40 -16.15 13.61 22.26
N PHE A 41 -17.12 12.68 22.26
CA PHE A 41 -18.52 12.98 21.97
C PHE A 41 -19.12 13.95 23.00
N ASP A 42 -18.99 13.65 24.29
CA ASP A 42 -19.53 14.49 25.38
C ASP A 42 -18.92 15.89 25.34
N ALA A 43 -17.60 15.99 25.13
CA ALA A 43 -16.91 17.28 25.02
C ALA A 43 -17.37 18.12 23.82
N LEU A 44 -17.68 17.48 22.68
CA LEU A 44 -18.20 18.16 21.50
C LEU A 44 -19.66 18.58 21.67
N LEU A 45 -20.47 17.74 22.32
CA LEU A 45 -21.86 18.05 22.65
C LEU A 45 -21.92 19.30 23.56
N ASP A 46 -21.09 19.35 24.60
CA ASP A 46 -20.98 20.48 25.51
C ASP A 46 -20.52 21.77 24.78
N LEU A 47 -19.59 21.64 23.83
CA LEU A 47 -19.01 22.77 23.11
C LEU A 47 -19.96 23.36 22.06
N LEU A 48 -20.62 22.49 21.28
CA LEU A 48 -21.43 22.89 20.13
C LEU A 48 -22.86 23.24 20.52
N GLN A 49 -23.37 22.68 21.62
CA GLN A 49 -24.77 22.81 22.04
C GLN A 49 -25.77 22.37 20.93
N SER A 50 -25.31 21.52 20.01
CA SER A 50 -26.08 20.90 18.93
C SER A 50 -25.77 19.40 18.85
N ASP A 51 -26.58 18.66 18.08
CA ASP A 51 -26.36 17.22 17.91
C ASP A 51 -25.05 16.97 17.12
N VAL A 52 -24.11 16.28 17.77
CA VAL A 52 -22.78 15.98 17.21
C VAL A 52 -22.88 15.13 15.93
N VAL A 53 -23.89 14.26 15.82
CA VAL A 53 -24.12 13.43 14.64
C VAL A 53 -24.70 14.26 13.50
N ASP A 54 -25.54 15.24 13.77
CA ASP A 54 -26.02 16.17 12.74
C ASP A 54 -24.86 17.01 12.17
N GLU A 55 -23.93 17.45 13.02
CA GLU A 55 -22.79 18.28 12.60
C GLU A 55 -21.69 17.47 11.87
N PHE A 56 -21.34 16.29 12.36
CA PHE A 56 -20.21 15.52 11.83
C PHE A 56 -20.61 14.29 11.01
N GLY A 57 -21.90 13.96 10.96
CA GLY A 57 -22.47 12.81 10.26
C GLY A 57 -22.28 11.48 10.99
N ALA A 58 -23.04 10.47 10.57
CA ALA A 58 -22.95 9.10 11.06
C ALA A 58 -21.87 8.31 10.31
N TYR A 59 -20.70 8.15 10.95
CA TYR A 59 -19.56 7.41 10.42
C TYR A 59 -19.20 6.21 11.29
N THR A 60 -18.34 5.34 10.75
CA THR A 60 -17.73 4.25 11.49
C THR A 60 -16.30 4.02 11.03
N ARG A 61 -15.46 3.61 11.98
CA ARG A 61 -14.08 3.17 11.73
C ARG A 61 -13.79 1.80 12.34
N SER A 62 -14.82 1.08 12.80
CA SER A 62 -14.67 -0.17 13.56
C SER A 62 -15.55 -1.30 13.00
N PHE A 63 -16.49 -0.96 12.12
CA PHE A 63 -17.38 -1.94 11.49
C PHE A 63 -16.62 -2.93 10.62
N TYR A 64 -16.85 -4.22 10.88
CA TYR A 64 -16.24 -5.34 10.16
C TYR A 64 -17.28 -6.40 9.82
N THR A 65 -17.16 -6.97 8.62
CA THR A 65 -17.90 -8.16 8.17
C THR A 65 -16.96 -9.06 7.39
N LEU A 66 -17.21 -10.38 7.45
CA LEU A 66 -16.44 -11.35 6.67
C LEU A 66 -16.68 -11.14 5.16
N GLU A 67 -17.90 -10.81 4.77
CA GLU A 67 -18.31 -10.54 3.39
C GLU A 67 -17.59 -9.31 2.82
N GLY A 68 -17.50 -8.23 3.58
CA GLY A 68 -16.73 -7.05 3.20
C GLY A 68 -15.23 -7.31 3.11
N HIS A 69 -14.72 -8.21 3.97
CA HIS A 69 -13.33 -8.65 3.89
C HIS A 69 -13.05 -9.42 2.59
N TYR A 70 -13.92 -10.37 2.24
CA TYR A 70 -13.84 -11.08 0.97
C TYR A 70 -14.01 -10.16 -0.25
N SER A 71 -14.88 -9.15 -0.15
CA SER A 71 -15.06 -8.14 -1.21
C SER A 71 -13.74 -7.47 -1.59
N ASN A 72 -12.86 -7.26 -0.61
CA ASN A 72 -11.52 -6.76 -0.87
C ASN A 72 -10.58 -7.81 -1.47
N LEU A 73 -10.63 -9.06 -1.01
CA LEU A 73 -9.84 -10.14 -1.59
C LEU A 73 -10.19 -10.35 -3.07
N TRP A 74 -11.48 -10.27 -3.42
CA TRP A 74 -11.96 -10.40 -4.79
C TRP A 74 -11.50 -9.30 -5.74
N ASN A 75 -10.98 -8.18 -5.25
CA ASN A 75 -10.37 -7.19 -6.12
C ASN A 75 -9.09 -7.71 -6.78
N TYR A 76 -8.43 -8.73 -6.20
CA TYR A 76 -7.26 -9.40 -6.79
C TYR A 76 -7.65 -10.46 -7.85
N ASP A 77 -8.94 -10.72 -8.02
CA ASP A 77 -9.47 -11.67 -9.00
C ASP A 77 -9.80 -10.95 -10.32
N GLN A 78 -8.75 -10.67 -11.11
CA GLN A 78 -8.82 -9.97 -12.38
C GLN A 78 -8.13 -10.79 -13.48
N LYS A 79 -8.39 -10.41 -14.74
CA LYS A 79 -7.70 -11.03 -15.87
C LYS A 79 -6.22 -10.63 -15.85
N ILE A 80 -5.33 -11.63 -15.82
CA ILE A 80 -3.90 -11.41 -16.07
C ILE A 80 -3.70 -11.19 -17.56
N VAL A 81 -3.06 -10.08 -17.92
CA VAL A 81 -2.74 -9.73 -19.32
C VAL A 81 -1.23 -9.72 -19.53
N PRO A 82 -0.74 -10.02 -20.75
CA PRO A 82 0.68 -9.88 -21.05
C PRO A 82 1.09 -8.40 -21.06
N LYS A 83 2.41 -8.16 -20.95
CA LYS A 83 2.99 -6.82 -21.11
C LYS A 83 2.64 -6.27 -22.51
N PRO A 84 2.07 -5.06 -22.61
CA PRO A 84 1.85 -4.43 -23.91
C PRO A 84 3.16 -4.22 -24.68
N ASP A 85 3.17 -4.53 -25.98
CA ASP A 85 4.29 -4.17 -26.85
C ASP A 85 4.10 -2.73 -27.35
N ASP A 86 4.46 -1.77 -26.49
CA ASP A 86 4.34 -0.35 -26.76
C ASP A 86 5.71 0.34 -26.53
N PRO A 87 6.31 0.99 -27.55
CA PRO A 87 7.59 1.69 -27.39
C PRO A 87 7.53 2.81 -26.35
N VAL A 88 6.38 3.46 -26.17
CA VAL A 88 6.19 4.50 -25.16
C VAL A 88 6.21 3.91 -23.75
N LEU A 89 5.66 2.70 -23.57
CA LEU A 89 5.74 1.99 -22.29
C LEU A 89 7.18 1.58 -21.97
N LYS A 90 7.93 1.10 -22.97
CA LYS A 90 9.36 0.79 -22.80
C LYS A 90 10.15 2.02 -22.36
N GLU A 91 9.85 3.17 -22.95
CA GLU A 91 10.47 4.45 -22.58
C GLU A 91 10.07 4.89 -21.16
N ALA A 92 8.79 4.78 -20.78
CA ALA A 92 8.31 5.06 -19.43
C ALA A 92 9.03 4.22 -18.37
N ILE A 93 9.19 2.91 -18.61
CA ILE A 93 9.95 1.99 -17.74
C ILE A 93 11.41 2.44 -17.64
N ARG A 94 12.04 2.80 -18.77
CA ARG A 94 13.44 3.27 -18.82
C ARG A 94 13.63 4.57 -18.03
N LEU A 95 12.68 5.49 -18.10
CA LEU A 95 12.71 6.75 -17.35
C LEU A 95 12.47 6.53 -15.86
N ALA A 96 11.53 5.65 -15.49
CA ALA A 96 11.30 5.26 -14.11
C ALA A 96 12.54 4.58 -13.50
N SER A 97 13.19 3.66 -14.23
CA SER A 97 14.47 3.04 -13.81
C SER A 97 15.53 4.09 -13.50
N ARG A 98 15.73 5.07 -14.40
CA ARG A 98 16.65 6.20 -14.15
C ARG A 98 16.24 7.03 -12.95
N ALA A 99 14.96 7.34 -12.80
CA ALA A 99 14.44 8.14 -11.69
C ALA A 99 14.64 7.42 -10.35
N PHE A 100 14.53 6.09 -10.29
CA PHE A 100 14.73 5.29 -9.09
C PHE A 100 16.18 4.86 -8.84
N ARG A 101 17.10 5.08 -9.77
CA ARG A 101 18.52 4.74 -9.59
C ARG A 101 19.14 5.47 -8.39
N LEU A 102 19.73 4.71 -7.47
CA LEU A 102 20.51 5.22 -6.36
C LEU A 102 21.90 5.67 -6.87
N PRO A 103 22.55 6.64 -6.20
CA PRO A 103 23.93 7.01 -6.53
C PRO A 103 24.90 5.82 -6.46
N TYR A 104 24.67 4.94 -5.47
CA TYR A 104 25.38 3.68 -5.31
C TYR A 104 24.39 2.57 -4.96
N PRO A 105 24.50 1.38 -5.56
CA PRO A 105 23.72 0.22 -5.14
C PRO A 105 23.99 -0.12 -3.67
N VAL A 106 22.94 -0.46 -2.93
CA VAL A 106 23.05 -0.91 -1.54
C VAL A 106 23.32 -2.40 -1.46
N THR A 107 24.06 -2.81 -0.43
CA THR A 107 24.33 -4.23 -0.18
C THR A 107 23.18 -4.82 0.62
N SER A 108 22.62 -5.94 0.16
CA SER A 108 21.66 -6.73 0.93
C SER A 108 22.29 -7.27 2.22
N ILE A 109 21.47 -7.47 3.25
CA ILE A 109 21.90 -8.08 4.51
C ILE A 109 22.41 -9.49 4.22
N ASN A 110 23.59 -9.82 4.75
CA ASN A 110 24.22 -11.11 4.52
C ASN A 110 23.39 -12.26 5.12
N TRP A 111 23.40 -13.42 4.47
CA TRP A 111 22.72 -14.64 4.89
C TRP A 111 23.16 -15.14 6.28
N THR A 112 24.40 -14.86 6.69
CA THR A 112 24.87 -15.18 8.06
C THR A 112 24.36 -14.19 9.12
N ALA A 113 23.75 -13.08 8.70
CA ALA A 113 23.28 -11.98 9.55
C ALA A 113 21.74 -11.87 9.58
N LEU A 114 20.99 -12.96 9.36
CA LEU A 114 19.51 -12.93 9.39
C LEU A 114 18.93 -12.31 10.67
N LYS A 115 19.63 -12.45 11.80
CA LYS A 115 19.24 -11.84 13.10
C LYS A 115 19.21 -10.31 13.08
N THR A 116 19.89 -9.67 12.13
CA THR A 116 19.96 -8.20 12.03
C THR A 116 18.90 -7.62 11.11
N VAL A 117 18.09 -8.45 10.43
CA VAL A 117 16.98 -7.96 9.63
C VAL A 117 16.00 -7.23 10.55
N PRO A 118 15.70 -5.94 10.32
CA PRO A 118 14.80 -5.21 11.18
C PRO A 118 13.38 -5.79 11.08
N PHE A 119 12.60 -5.71 12.15
CA PHE A 119 11.18 -6.05 12.15
C PHE A 119 10.45 -5.34 13.30
N ILE A 120 9.12 -5.23 13.20
CA ILE A 120 8.28 -4.66 14.26
C ILE A 120 7.96 -5.77 15.29
N SER A 121 8.67 -5.77 16.41
CA SER A 121 8.56 -6.79 17.46
C SER A 121 7.16 -6.92 18.07
N THR A 122 6.40 -5.83 18.09
CA THR A 122 5.03 -5.78 18.64
C THR A 122 3.95 -6.23 17.65
N SER A 123 4.31 -6.53 16.40
CA SER A 123 3.36 -7.01 15.38
C SER A 123 3.16 -8.53 15.46
N SER A 124 2.04 -9.02 14.92
CA SER A 124 1.74 -10.46 14.83
C SER A 124 2.85 -11.21 14.09
N ALA A 125 3.20 -12.42 14.56
CA ALA A 125 4.17 -13.28 13.91
C ALA A 125 3.60 -14.07 12.70
N GLY A 126 2.30 -13.98 12.44
CA GLY A 126 1.66 -14.60 11.27
C GLY A 126 1.46 -16.11 11.41
N TRP A 127 1.27 -16.79 10.27
CA TRP A 127 0.91 -18.21 10.23
C TRP A 127 1.99 -19.12 10.83
N GLY A 128 1.59 -20.06 11.69
CA GLY A 128 2.49 -21.05 12.28
C GLY A 128 3.33 -20.54 13.46
N TYR A 129 2.96 -19.39 14.04
CA TYR A 129 3.52 -18.82 15.27
C TYR A 129 2.42 -18.51 16.28
N VAL A 130 2.82 -18.28 17.53
CA VAL A 130 1.91 -17.88 18.62
C VAL A 130 2.38 -16.53 19.16
N GLY A 131 1.47 -15.54 19.14
CA GLY A 131 1.73 -14.20 19.66
C GLY A 131 2.47 -13.29 18.67
N LYS A 132 3.25 -12.36 19.22
CA LYS A 132 3.97 -11.34 18.45
C LYS A 132 5.37 -11.81 18.04
N LYS A 133 5.97 -11.11 17.08
CA LYS A 133 7.32 -11.41 16.56
C LYS A 133 8.40 -11.39 17.65
N GLY A 134 8.28 -10.49 18.62
CA GLY A 134 9.23 -10.36 19.75
C GLY A 134 8.98 -11.30 20.93
N GLU A 135 7.98 -12.18 20.88
CA GLU A 135 7.59 -13.06 21.98
C GLU A 135 7.95 -14.53 21.67
N ASN A 136 8.01 -15.40 22.69
CA ASN A 136 8.07 -16.87 22.57
C ASN A 136 9.14 -17.41 21.61
N ASP A 137 10.33 -16.80 21.59
CA ASP A 137 11.44 -17.14 20.69
C ASP A 137 11.04 -17.19 19.21
N ASN A 138 9.98 -16.47 18.82
CA ASN A 138 9.44 -16.49 17.47
C ASN A 138 10.48 -16.04 16.44
N HIS A 139 11.39 -15.13 16.81
CA HIS A 139 12.48 -14.69 15.93
C HIS A 139 13.46 -15.82 15.59
N GLU A 140 13.93 -16.58 16.59
CA GLU A 140 14.83 -17.71 16.36
C GLU A 140 14.15 -18.82 15.56
N ARG A 141 12.89 -19.11 15.87
CA ARG A 141 12.07 -20.06 15.12
C ARG A 141 11.88 -19.61 13.67
N ALA A 142 11.68 -18.32 13.42
CA ALA A 142 11.53 -17.78 12.08
C ALA A 142 12.82 -17.93 11.27
N ILE A 143 13.98 -17.64 11.85
CA ILE A 143 15.29 -17.83 11.20
C ILE A 143 15.50 -19.29 10.79
N ASN A 144 15.19 -20.25 11.67
CA ASN A 144 15.31 -21.67 11.33
C ASN A 144 14.39 -22.05 10.15
N LYS A 145 13.19 -21.48 10.12
CA LYS A 145 12.22 -21.69 9.03
C LYS A 145 12.63 -21.00 7.72
N VAL A 146 13.33 -19.87 7.78
CA VAL A 146 13.89 -19.18 6.60
C VAL A 146 14.82 -20.11 5.83
N VAL A 147 15.75 -20.76 6.53
CA VAL A 147 16.72 -21.67 5.92
C VAL A 147 16.02 -22.83 5.21
N SER A 148 15.09 -23.50 5.89
CA SER A 148 14.34 -24.61 5.29
C SER A 148 13.48 -24.18 4.11
N SER A 149 12.79 -23.03 4.23
CA SER A 149 11.87 -22.56 3.18
C SER A 149 12.62 -22.19 1.91
N LEU A 150 13.76 -21.52 2.03
CA LEU A 150 14.55 -21.13 0.86
C LEU A 150 15.20 -22.34 0.18
N ASN A 151 15.79 -23.27 0.95
CA ASN A 151 16.40 -24.48 0.38
C ASN A 151 15.38 -25.35 -0.36
N TRP A 152 14.21 -25.58 0.23
CA TRP A 152 13.13 -26.32 -0.45
C TRP A 152 12.64 -25.63 -1.72
N TRP A 153 12.60 -24.30 -1.74
CA TRP A 153 12.25 -23.57 -2.95
C TRP A 153 13.32 -23.72 -4.04
N ILE A 154 14.61 -23.63 -3.69
CA ILE A 154 15.74 -23.86 -4.62
C ILE A 154 15.68 -25.27 -5.20
N GLU A 155 15.55 -26.30 -4.36
CA GLU A 155 15.40 -27.70 -4.78
C GLU A 155 14.17 -27.90 -5.69
N GLY A 156 13.08 -27.16 -5.43
CA GLY A 156 11.88 -27.13 -6.26
C GLY A 156 12.14 -26.58 -7.67
N GLN A 157 12.96 -25.52 -7.79
CA GLN A 157 13.34 -24.95 -9.09
C GLN A 157 14.24 -25.89 -9.90
N GLU A 158 15.04 -26.72 -9.22
CA GLU A 158 15.97 -27.67 -9.86
C GLU A 158 15.31 -28.99 -10.30
N GLY A 159 13.98 -29.09 -10.24
CA GLY A 159 13.21 -30.18 -10.86
C GLY A 159 12.79 -31.31 -9.91
N THR A 160 12.72 -31.06 -8.61
CA THR A 160 12.07 -32.03 -7.70
C THR A 160 10.56 -32.10 -7.96
N ASN A 161 10.00 -33.31 -8.05
CA ASN A 161 8.57 -33.56 -8.33
C ASN A 161 7.60 -33.13 -7.21
N THR A 162 8.07 -32.44 -6.17
CA THR A 162 7.24 -31.98 -5.05
C THR A 162 6.94 -30.49 -5.24
N PRO A 163 5.67 -30.08 -5.43
CA PRO A 163 5.34 -28.67 -5.57
C PRO A 163 5.63 -27.94 -4.25
N PHE A 164 6.57 -26.98 -4.28
CA PHE A 164 6.82 -26.10 -3.16
C PHE A 164 5.57 -25.25 -2.86
N LEU A 165 5.13 -25.26 -1.61
CA LEU A 165 4.02 -24.44 -1.13
C LEU A 165 4.56 -23.37 -0.17
N TYR A 166 4.37 -22.11 -0.56
CA TYR A 166 4.69 -20.97 0.29
C TYR A 166 3.92 -21.04 1.61
N ARG A 167 4.58 -20.57 2.67
CA ARG A 167 3.92 -20.29 3.96
C ARG A 167 2.85 -19.23 3.73
N PRO A 168 1.57 -19.48 4.09
CA PRO A 168 0.51 -18.54 3.82
C PRO A 168 0.54 -17.36 4.77
N ASP A 169 0.01 -16.24 4.30
CA ASP A 169 -0.31 -15.09 5.13
C ASP A 169 -1.62 -15.31 5.88
N LEU A 170 -1.80 -14.57 6.98
CA LEU A 170 -3.10 -14.44 7.63
C LEU A 170 -3.81 -13.19 7.10
N ALA A 171 -5.03 -13.34 6.59
CA ALA A 171 -5.87 -12.19 6.24
C ALA A 171 -6.27 -11.43 7.50
N TRP A 172 -5.72 -10.24 7.68
CA TRP A 172 -6.15 -9.28 8.68
C TRP A 172 -6.92 -8.15 8.02
N THR A 173 -7.45 -7.25 8.84
CA THR A 173 -8.16 -6.08 8.34
C THR A 173 -7.80 -4.83 9.13
N ARG A 174 -7.74 -3.72 8.39
CA ARG A 174 -7.80 -2.37 8.94
C ARG A 174 -9.10 -1.73 8.51
N THR A 175 -9.76 -1.07 9.44
CA THR A 175 -10.99 -0.33 9.16
C THR A 175 -10.65 1.16 9.07
N GLN A 176 -11.09 1.79 7.98
CA GLN A 176 -10.93 3.22 7.76
C GLN A 176 -12.24 3.94 7.99
N MET A 177 -12.16 5.27 8.09
CA MET A 177 -13.35 6.10 8.16
C MET A 177 -14.21 5.83 6.92
N GLY A 178 -15.46 5.46 7.16
CA GLY A 178 -16.48 5.28 6.15
C GLY A 178 -17.84 5.63 6.74
N THR A 179 -18.82 5.84 5.87
CA THR A 179 -20.20 6.01 6.33
C THR A 179 -20.73 4.67 6.83
N PHE A 180 -21.81 4.69 7.62
CA PHE A 180 -22.46 3.45 8.05
C PHE A 180 -23.00 2.61 6.86
N GLU A 181 -23.44 3.28 5.80
CA GLU A 181 -23.92 2.65 4.57
C GLU A 181 -22.78 2.18 3.65
N GLY A 182 -21.54 2.56 3.95
CA GLY A 182 -20.35 2.22 3.17
C GLY A 182 -19.09 2.06 4.03
N PRO A 183 -19.06 1.17 5.05
CA PRO A 183 -17.88 0.88 5.85
C PRO A 183 -16.69 0.52 4.98
N LYS A 184 -15.57 1.19 5.24
CA LYS A 184 -14.33 1.02 4.48
C LYS A 184 -13.43 0.00 5.16
N ILE A 185 -13.66 -1.27 4.85
CA ILE A 185 -12.83 -2.40 5.28
C ILE A 185 -11.65 -2.51 4.30
N ARG A 186 -10.41 -2.57 4.78
CA ARG A 186 -9.23 -2.88 3.97
C ARG A 186 -8.68 -4.24 4.33
N HIS A 187 -8.34 -5.03 3.32
CA HIS A 187 -7.61 -6.29 3.48
C HIS A 187 -6.14 -6.00 3.79
N VAL A 188 -5.58 -6.72 4.77
CA VAL A 188 -4.17 -6.61 5.18
C VAL A 188 -3.55 -7.99 5.16
N TRP A 189 -2.42 -8.11 4.46
CA TRP A 189 -1.66 -9.34 4.32
C TRP A 189 -0.78 -9.54 5.56
N GLY A 190 -1.21 -10.38 6.49
CA GLY A 190 -0.48 -10.71 7.71
C GLY A 190 0.65 -11.67 7.44
N GLU A 191 1.79 -11.13 7.02
CA GLU A 191 2.92 -11.92 6.56
C GLU A 191 3.50 -12.86 7.63
N ALA A 192 3.76 -14.11 7.22
CA ALA A 192 4.48 -15.07 8.04
C ALA A 192 5.91 -14.57 8.33
N PHE A 193 6.36 -14.67 9.57
CA PHE A 193 7.58 -14.00 10.03
C PHE A 193 8.85 -14.41 9.26
N GLU A 194 8.95 -15.64 8.77
CA GLU A 194 10.05 -16.09 7.92
C GLU A 194 10.10 -15.35 6.58
N ASN A 195 8.95 -15.06 5.97
CA ASN A 195 8.90 -14.31 4.71
C ASN A 195 9.29 -12.85 4.95
N VAL A 196 8.86 -12.27 6.09
CA VAL A 196 9.29 -10.93 6.54
C VAL A 196 10.82 -10.83 6.63
N ILE A 197 11.48 -11.88 7.16
CA ILE A 197 12.94 -11.92 7.24
C ILE A 197 13.57 -12.01 5.84
N LEU A 198 13.08 -12.93 4.98
CA LEU A 198 13.58 -13.11 3.61
C LEU A 198 13.45 -11.83 2.78
N GLU A 199 12.28 -11.19 2.79
CA GLU A 199 12.06 -9.94 2.06
C GLU A 199 12.92 -8.81 2.64
N GLY A 200 13.00 -8.72 3.97
CA GLY A 200 13.73 -7.68 4.70
C GLY A 200 15.23 -7.66 4.42
N MET A 201 15.84 -8.78 4.00
CA MET A 201 17.27 -8.85 3.69
C MET A 201 17.69 -7.80 2.65
N SER A 202 16.91 -7.64 1.59
CA SER A 202 17.19 -6.65 0.53
C SER A 202 16.29 -5.43 0.61
N ALA A 203 15.04 -5.56 1.06
CA ALA A 203 14.12 -4.42 1.12
C ALA A 203 14.53 -3.37 2.18
N ALA A 204 14.97 -3.80 3.37
CA ALA A 204 15.30 -2.87 4.45
C ALA A 204 16.42 -1.86 4.08
N PRO A 205 17.60 -2.29 3.57
CA PRO A 205 18.63 -1.34 3.16
C PRO A 205 18.20 -0.44 1.98
N LEU A 206 17.33 -0.93 1.09
CA LEU A 206 16.76 -0.11 0.02
C LEU A 206 15.84 0.98 0.55
N ILE A 207 14.94 0.63 1.47
CA ILE A 207 14.01 1.59 2.08
C ILE A 207 14.79 2.72 2.74
N GLU A 208 15.84 2.38 3.51
CA GLU A 208 16.69 3.38 4.16
C GLU A 208 17.38 4.30 3.13
N ALA A 209 17.93 3.73 2.05
CA ALA A 209 18.54 4.52 0.98
C ALA A 209 17.53 5.42 0.24
N TYR A 210 16.30 4.95 0.01
CA TYR A 210 15.26 5.76 -0.60
C TYR A 210 14.72 6.85 0.33
N GLN A 211 14.69 6.63 1.64
CA GLN A 211 14.38 7.68 2.62
C GLN A 211 15.41 8.81 2.57
N ILE A 212 16.70 8.47 2.40
CA ILE A 212 17.78 9.46 2.26
C ILE A 212 17.69 10.18 0.91
N LYS A 213 17.46 9.43 -0.18
CA LYS A 213 17.32 10.01 -1.53
C LYS A 213 16.12 10.95 -1.64
N GLY A 214 14.99 10.56 -1.06
CA GLY A 214 13.77 11.37 -0.90
C GLY A 214 12.92 11.64 -2.14
N GLU A 215 13.44 11.50 -3.36
CA GLU A 215 12.71 11.72 -4.62
C GLU A 215 13.12 10.65 -5.66
N PRO A 216 12.23 10.19 -6.55
CA PRO A 216 10.82 10.60 -6.69
C PRO A 216 9.89 9.99 -5.61
N MET A 217 10.37 8.98 -4.89
CA MET A 217 9.60 8.31 -3.83
C MET A 217 9.71 9.09 -2.51
N THR A 218 8.61 9.65 -2.03
CA THR A 218 8.58 10.52 -0.84
C THR A 218 8.47 9.72 0.46
N ILE A 219 9.17 8.59 0.57
CA ILE A 219 9.19 7.76 1.77
C ILE A 219 10.04 8.41 2.87
N GLY A 220 9.61 8.29 4.13
CA GLY A 220 10.30 8.93 5.26
C GLY A 220 10.22 10.46 5.26
N LEU A 221 9.36 11.04 4.42
CA LEU A 221 9.17 12.48 4.30
C LEU A 221 8.72 13.09 5.64
N HIS A 222 9.42 14.12 6.10
CA HIS A 222 8.91 14.97 7.18
C HIS A 222 7.78 15.85 6.66
N LEU A 223 6.54 15.36 6.77
CA LEU A 223 5.33 15.96 6.19
C LEU A 223 5.28 17.49 6.35
N TYR A 224 5.42 18.01 7.58
CA TYR A 224 5.30 19.46 7.84
C TYR A 224 6.32 20.36 7.15
N LYS A 225 7.52 19.83 6.87
CA LYS A 225 8.62 20.64 6.32
C LYS A 225 8.69 20.51 4.82
N ARG A 226 8.49 19.31 4.29
CA ARG A 226 8.74 19.02 2.88
C ARG A 226 7.47 18.93 2.03
N LEU A 227 6.33 18.56 2.59
CA LEU A 227 5.10 18.41 1.81
C LEU A 227 4.64 19.74 1.18
N PRO A 228 4.63 20.88 1.89
CA PRO A 228 4.30 22.17 1.26
C PRO A 228 5.27 22.52 0.13
N SER A 229 6.56 22.18 0.28
CA SER A 229 7.56 22.42 -0.77
C SER A 229 7.28 21.58 -2.02
N ILE A 230 6.89 20.31 -1.86
CA ILE A 230 6.51 19.43 -2.98
C ILE A 230 5.27 19.96 -3.70
N ILE A 231 4.20 20.30 -2.96
CA ILE A 231 2.97 20.84 -3.55
C ILE A 231 3.25 22.14 -4.31
N ASN A 232 4.05 23.05 -3.72
CA ASN A 232 4.41 24.30 -4.39
C ASN A 232 5.31 24.08 -5.62
N ARG A 233 6.21 23.08 -5.61
CA ARG A 233 7.04 22.70 -6.77
C ARG A 233 6.23 22.08 -7.92
N ALA A 234 5.14 21.39 -7.59
CA ALA A 234 4.18 20.90 -8.59
C ALA A 234 3.39 22.07 -9.23
N LEU A 235 3.17 23.16 -8.50
CA LEU A 235 2.45 24.35 -9.01
C LEU A 235 3.36 25.38 -9.68
N SER A 236 4.65 25.40 -9.35
CA SER A 236 5.59 26.37 -9.90
C SER A 236 7.04 25.93 -9.71
N THR A 237 7.90 26.31 -10.64
CA THR A 237 9.36 26.31 -10.43
C THR A 237 9.86 27.74 -10.38
N ALA A 238 11.18 27.93 -10.32
CA ALA A 238 11.79 29.25 -10.41
C ALA A 238 11.41 29.98 -11.71
N ASP A 239 11.16 29.24 -12.79
CA ASP A 239 11.09 29.78 -14.15
C ASP A 239 9.69 29.66 -14.79
N GLU A 240 8.78 28.84 -14.24
CA GLU A 240 7.47 28.59 -14.84
C GLU A 240 6.36 28.32 -13.81
N GLN A 241 5.15 28.76 -14.14
CA GLN A 241 3.92 28.39 -13.44
C GLN A 241 3.33 27.12 -14.08
N ARG A 242 2.68 26.30 -13.25
CA ARG A 242 2.18 24.98 -13.62
C ARG A 242 0.79 24.73 -13.03
N ILE A 243 0.08 23.78 -13.63
CA ILE A 243 -1.14 23.19 -13.10
C ILE A 243 -0.73 21.88 -12.41
N ALA A 244 -0.98 21.78 -11.11
CA ALA A 244 -0.74 20.55 -10.37
C ALA A 244 -1.84 19.53 -10.67
N VAL A 245 -1.43 18.28 -10.87
CA VAL A 245 -2.31 17.14 -11.11
C VAL A 245 -2.01 16.04 -10.09
N GLY A 246 -3.05 15.56 -9.41
CA GLY A 246 -3.01 14.37 -8.57
C GLY A 246 -3.94 13.31 -9.13
N LEU A 247 -3.43 12.08 -9.28
CA LEU A 247 -4.18 10.96 -9.85
C LEU A 247 -4.61 9.99 -8.74
N ASP A 248 -5.89 9.61 -8.73
CA ASP A 248 -6.48 8.60 -7.83
C ASP A 248 -6.82 7.33 -8.62
N ILE A 249 -5.95 6.32 -8.53
CA ILE A 249 -6.16 5.03 -9.20
C ILE A 249 -6.97 4.09 -8.28
N LYS A 250 -8.11 3.61 -8.78
CA LYS A 250 -9.01 2.75 -8.00
C LYS A 250 -8.36 1.38 -7.73
N SER A 251 -8.36 1.00 -6.46
CA SER A 251 -7.91 -0.32 -5.99
C SER A 251 -6.51 -0.69 -6.50
N PHE A 252 -5.61 0.30 -6.54
CA PHE A 252 -4.28 0.22 -7.13
C PHE A 252 -3.56 -1.09 -6.81
N ASP A 253 -3.36 -1.40 -5.52
CA ASP A 253 -2.67 -2.60 -5.03
C ASP A 253 -3.18 -3.86 -5.74
N SER A 254 -4.49 -4.02 -5.87
CA SER A 254 -5.10 -5.23 -6.42
C SER A 254 -5.08 -5.32 -7.96
N THR A 255 -4.76 -4.23 -8.65
CA THR A 255 -4.80 -4.13 -10.12
C THR A 255 -3.43 -4.28 -10.79
N VAL A 256 -2.33 -4.14 -10.03
CA VAL A 256 -0.97 -4.22 -10.58
C VAL A 256 -0.72 -5.59 -11.23
N GLN A 257 -0.41 -5.57 -12.52
CA GLN A 257 -0.20 -6.79 -13.31
C GLN A 257 1.12 -7.49 -12.95
N PRO A 258 1.21 -8.83 -13.05
CA PRO A 258 2.43 -9.57 -12.72
C PRO A 258 3.65 -9.14 -13.52
N TRP A 259 3.47 -8.80 -14.81
CA TRP A 259 4.58 -8.29 -15.63
C TRP A 259 5.11 -6.96 -15.09
N LEU A 260 4.24 -6.06 -14.63
CA LEU A 260 4.64 -4.76 -14.09
C LEU A 260 5.36 -4.94 -12.75
N ILE A 261 4.88 -5.84 -11.89
CA ILE A 261 5.59 -6.24 -10.66
C ILE A 261 7.02 -6.69 -10.98
N ARG A 262 7.22 -7.51 -12.02
CA ARG A 262 8.55 -7.96 -12.46
C ARG A 262 9.43 -6.81 -12.97
N GLU A 263 8.87 -5.85 -13.71
CA GLU A 263 9.61 -4.64 -14.10
C GLU A 263 10.04 -3.83 -12.87
N CYS A 264 9.16 -3.67 -11.87
CA CYS A 264 9.49 -3.01 -10.62
C CYS A 264 10.65 -3.72 -9.89
N PHE A 265 10.60 -5.06 -9.79
CA PHE A 265 11.70 -5.83 -9.19
C PHE A 265 12.99 -5.78 -10.00
N SER A 266 12.92 -5.66 -11.33
CA SER A 266 14.10 -5.41 -12.17
C SER A 266 14.76 -4.07 -11.81
N ILE A 267 13.97 -3.01 -11.67
CA ILE A 267 14.45 -1.68 -11.25
C ILE A 267 15.04 -1.74 -9.84
N ILE A 268 14.38 -2.45 -8.91
CA ILE A 268 14.88 -2.66 -7.55
C ILE A 268 16.23 -3.40 -7.59
N ARG A 269 16.36 -4.44 -8.41
CA ARG A 269 17.57 -5.25 -8.55
C ARG A 269 18.77 -4.44 -9.05
N GLU A 270 18.57 -3.48 -9.95
CA GLU A 270 19.64 -2.56 -10.41
C GLU A 270 20.29 -1.78 -9.24
N ASN A 271 19.57 -1.62 -8.13
CA ASN A 271 19.99 -0.87 -6.96
C ASN A 271 20.53 -1.76 -5.83
N LEU A 272 20.69 -3.06 -6.07
CA LEU A 272 21.15 -4.03 -5.09
C LEU A 272 22.51 -4.65 -5.45
N ARG A 273 23.30 -4.93 -4.43
CA ARG A 273 24.43 -5.85 -4.45
C ARG A 273 24.11 -7.04 -3.56
N PHE A 274 24.31 -8.24 -4.09
CA PHE A 274 24.15 -9.49 -3.34
C PHE A 274 25.54 -9.95 -2.90
N PRO A 275 25.79 -10.08 -1.58
CA PRO A 275 27.06 -10.62 -1.06
C PRO A 275 27.35 -12.05 -1.52
N GLY A 276 26.32 -12.83 -1.80
CA GLY A 276 26.43 -14.22 -2.20
C GLY A 276 25.16 -14.77 -2.84
N TYR A 277 25.22 -16.07 -3.12
CA TYR A 277 24.17 -16.83 -3.81
C TYR A 277 22.86 -16.87 -3.01
N MET A 278 22.93 -17.01 -1.69
CA MET A 278 21.73 -17.17 -0.86
C MET A 278 20.90 -15.89 -0.80
N GLU A 279 21.54 -14.73 -0.76
CA GLU A 279 20.86 -13.43 -0.78
C GLU A 279 20.17 -13.17 -2.12
N GLU A 280 20.82 -13.55 -3.23
CA GLU A 280 20.22 -13.49 -4.56
C GLU A 280 19.01 -14.42 -4.67
N LYS A 281 19.12 -15.65 -4.16
CA LYS A 281 17.99 -16.60 -4.13
C LYS A 281 16.86 -16.15 -3.20
N ALA A 282 17.16 -15.53 -2.05
CA ALA A 282 16.15 -14.94 -1.18
C ALA A 282 15.39 -13.81 -1.89
N PHE A 283 16.08 -13.00 -2.71
CA PHE A 283 15.44 -11.98 -3.53
C PHE A 283 14.55 -12.60 -4.61
N GLU A 284 15.02 -13.59 -5.36
CA GLU A 284 14.21 -14.29 -6.38
C GLU A 284 12.98 -14.99 -5.77
N TYR A 285 13.16 -15.67 -4.62
CA TYR A 285 12.07 -16.23 -3.84
C TYR A 285 11.03 -15.16 -3.49
N SER A 286 11.49 -13.99 -3.05
CA SER A 286 10.62 -12.87 -2.67
C SER A 286 9.78 -12.40 -3.85
N ILE A 287 10.34 -12.34 -5.07
CA ILE A 287 9.57 -11.97 -6.28
C ILE A 287 8.44 -12.96 -6.53
N GLU A 288 8.75 -14.26 -6.53
CA GLU A 288 7.76 -15.30 -6.78
C GLU A 288 6.69 -15.35 -5.68
N HIS A 289 7.09 -15.25 -4.41
CA HIS A 289 6.18 -15.17 -3.27
C HIS A 289 5.29 -13.92 -3.34
N PHE A 290 5.85 -12.77 -3.71
CA PHE A 290 5.12 -11.51 -3.81
C PHE A 290 4.03 -11.59 -4.89
N ILE A 291 4.27 -12.26 -6.01
CA ILE A 291 3.27 -12.48 -7.07
C ILE A 291 2.30 -13.59 -6.67
N ARG A 292 2.81 -14.77 -6.32
CA ARG A 292 2.08 -16.00 -5.99
C ARG A 292 1.97 -16.17 -4.47
N ARG A 293 1.10 -15.39 -3.85
CA ARG A 293 1.01 -15.31 -2.39
C ARG A 293 -0.22 -16.04 -1.84
N PRO A 294 -0.05 -17.09 -1.03
CA PRO A 294 -1.19 -17.72 -0.38
C PRO A 294 -1.64 -16.91 0.85
N VAL A 295 -2.94 -16.88 1.10
CA VAL A 295 -3.55 -16.22 2.25
C VAL A 295 -4.68 -17.05 2.84
N VAL A 296 -4.72 -17.14 4.16
CA VAL A 296 -5.80 -17.78 4.93
C VAL A 296 -6.78 -16.71 5.35
N MET A 297 -8.04 -16.87 4.96
CA MET A 297 -9.15 -16.02 5.39
C MET A 297 -9.62 -16.41 6.80
N PRO A 298 -10.33 -15.51 7.54
CA PRO A 298 -10.73 -15.77 8.92
C PRO A 298 -11.57 -17.03 9.14
N ASP A 299 -12.30 -17.49 8.12
CA ASP A 299 -13.10 -18.72 8.15
C ASP A 299 -12.28 -20.01 7.86
N GLY A 300 -10.97 -19.86 7.67
CA GLY A 300 -10.00 -20.91 7.39
C GLY A 300 -9.82 -21.22 5.90
N ARG A 301 -10.53 -20.58 4.97
CA ARG A 301 -10.33 -20.82 3.53
C ARG A 301 -9.01 -20.20 3.06
N MET A 302 -8.19 -21.00 2.38
CA MET A 302 -6.91 -20.57 1.84
C MET A 302 -7.03 -20.29 0.34
N TRP A 303 -6.52 -19.14 -0.07
CA TRP A 303 -6.51 -18.67 -1.46
C TRP A 303 -5.10 -18.34 -1.91
N LEU A 304 -4.80 -18.52 -3.18
CA LEU A 304 -3.57 -18.10 -3.83
C LEU A 304 -3.87 -16.91 -4.74
N LYS A 305 -3.32 -15.73 -4.44
CA LYS A 305 -3.29 -14.63 -5.42
C LYS A 305 -2.14 -14.85 -6.40
N GLN A 306 -2.31 -14.39 -7.63
CA GLN A 306 -1.31 -14.47 -8.71
C GLN A 306 -0.97 -13.10 -9.31
N MET A 307 -1.58 -12.02 -8.82
CA MET A 307 -1.33 -10.64 -9.24
C MET A 307 -1.56 -9.67 -8.10
N GLY A 308 -1.36 -8.38 -8.34
CA GLY A 308 -1.49 -7.32 -7.37
C GLY A 308 -0.41 -7.33 -6.28
N VAL A 309 -0.29 -6.23 -5.58
CA VAL A 309 0.63 -5.98 -4.49
C VAL A 309 0.02 -6.42 -3.16
N PRO A 310 0.69 -7.28 -2.38
CA PRO A 310 0.27 -7.61 -1.02
C PRO A 310 0.71 -6.50 -0.05
N SER A 311 -0.25 -5.77 0.54
CA SER A 311 0.00 -4.57 1.38
C SER A 311 0.76 -4.79 2.71
N GLY A 312 1.13 -6.03 3.03
CA GLY A 312 1.92 -6.38 4.22
C GLY A 312 3.39 -6.70 3.95
N SER A 313 3.80 -6.69 2.68
CA SER A 313 5.16 -6.97 2.24
C SER A 313 6.12 -5.84 2.59
N TYR A 314 7.38 -6.19 2.83
CA TYR A 314 8.48 -5.22 2.89
C TYR A 314 8.62 -4.42 1.59
N TYR A 315 8.26 -5.01 0.45
CA TYR A 315 8.37 -4.39 -0.86
C TYR A 315 7.15 -3.56 -1.27
N THR A 316 6.03 -3.60 -0.54
CA THR A 316 4.77 -2.93 -0.92
C THR A 316 5.02 -1.50 -1.39
N GLN A 317 5.60 -0.66 -0.53
CA GLN A 317 5.81 0.75 -0.82
C GLN A 317 6.78 0.99 -1.99
N LEU A 318 7.79 0.13 -2.16
CA LEU A 318 8.76 0.23 -3.27
C LEU A 318 8.09 -0.11 -4.60
N VAL A 319 7.43 -1.27 -4.67
CA VAL A 319 6.77 -1.76 -5.89
C VAL A 319 5.63 -0.84 -6.28
N ASP A 320 4.79 -0.44 -5.33
CA ASP A 320 3.66 0.45 -5.62
C ASP A 320 4.13 1.79 -6.18
N SER A 321 5.12 2.41 -5.55
CA SER A 321 5.66 3.70 -6.00
C SER A 321 6.30 3.62 -7.38
N ILE A 322 7.04 2.54 -7.68
CA ILE A 322 7.65 2.34 -9.00
C ILE A 322 6.56 2.09 -10.06
N ALA A 323 5.60 1.22 -9.76
CA ALA A 323 4.49 0.90 -10.67
C ALA A 323 3.65 2.15 -10.97
N ASN A 324 3.38 2.97 -9.96
CA ASN A 324 2.67 4.23 -10.11
C ASN A 324 3.45 5.19 -11.00
N LEU A 325 4.75 5.39 -10.74
CA LEU A 325 5.57 6.28 -11.58
C LEU A 325 5.62 5.82 -13.04
N ILE A 326 5.75 4.52 -13.31
CA ILE A 326 5.71 3.97 -14.68
C ILE A 326 4.38 4.30 -15.35
N ALA A 327 3.27 4.11 -14.64
CA ALA A 327 1.93 4.38 -15.15
C ALA A 327 1.72 5.86 -15.46
N VAL A 328 2.14 6.74 -14.54
CA VAL A 328 2.08 8.20 -14.72
C VAL A 328 2.96 8.66 -15.89
N TYR A 329 4.21 8.21 -15.98
CA TYR A 329 5.11 8.55 -17.09
C TYR A 329 4.58 8.05 -18.43
N TYR A 330 3.99 6.86 -18.47
CA TYR A 330 3.36 6.34 -19.68
C TYR A 330 2.24 7.27 -20.17
N ALA A 331 1.34 7.69 -19.28
CA ALA A 331 0.27 8.62 -19.63
C ALA A 331 0.82 10.00 -20.05
N GLN A 332 1.78 10.56 -19.31
CA GLN A 332 2.42 11.83 -19.64
C GLN A 332 3.09 11.80 -21.02
N LEU A 333 3.83 10.74 -21.34
CA LEU A 333 4.47 10.59 -22.65
C LEU A 333 3.46 10.43 -23.78
N LYS A 334 2.31 9.77 -23.54
CA LYS A 334 1.25 9.63 -24.54
C LYS A 334 0.53 10.95 -24.85
N ILE A 335 0.33 11.79 -23.83
CA ILE A 335 -0.45 13.04 -23.96
C ILE A 335 0.44 14.22 -24.35
N TYR A 336 1.65 14.31 -23.77
CA TYR A 336 2.51 15.49 -23.86
C TYR A 336 3.86 15.23 -24.51
N GLU A 337 4.16 13.99 -24.91
CA GLU A 337 5.44 13.57 -25.51
C GLU A 337 6.66 13.85 -24.60
N ARG A 338 6.43 14.13 -23.31
CA ARG A 338 7.45 14.37 -22.29
C ARG A 338 6.95 13.96 -20.91
N THR A 339 7.87 13.66 -20.00
CA THR A 339 7.57 13.45 -18.57
C THR A 339 7.79 14.72 -17.77
N PHE A 340 7.08 14.85 -16.65
CA PHE A 340 7.26 15.93 -15.71
C PHE A 340 7.90 15.45 -14.41
N GLU A 341 8.43 16.38 -13.63
CA GLU A 341 8.83 16.12 -12.26
C GLU A 341 7.61 15.60 -11.48
N THR A 342 7.71 14.36 -11.00
CA THR A 342 6.60 13.61 -10.41
C THR A 342 7.05 13.01 -9.08
N TRP A 343 6.25 13.21 -8.04
CA TRP A 343 6.44 12.61 -6.73
C TRP A 343 5.40 11.51 -6.52
N VAL A 344 5.84 10.41 -5.92
CA VAL A 344 5.01 9.23 -5.66
C VAL A 344 5.23 8.69 -4.25
N LEU A 345 4.18 8.12 -3.66
CA LEU A 345 4.29 7.24 -2.50
C LEU A 345 3.13 6.26 -2.51
N GLY A 346 3.40 5.01 -2.88
CA GLY A 346 2.34 4.05 -3.11
C GLY A 346 1.48 4.44 -4.32
N ASP A 347 0.17 4.45 -4.14
CA ASP A 347 -0.84 4.84 -5.13
C ASP A 347 -1.00 6.36 -5.29
N ASP A 348 -0.55 7.15 -4.31
CA ASP A 348 -0.59 8.62 -4.39
C ASP A 348 0.51 9.14 -5.34
N SER A 349 0.13 10.08 -6.22
CA SER A 349 1.07 10.78 -7.12
C SER A 349 0.70 12.26 -7.28
N ILE A 350 1.71 13.10 -7.50
CA ILE A 350 1.56 14.52 -7.83
C ILE A 350 2.63 14.96 -8.84
N PHE A 351 2.24 15.78 -9.82
CA PHE A 351 3.15 16.41 -10.78
C PHE A 351 2.58 17.74 -11.28
N GLY A 352 3.42 18.53 -11.96
CA GLY A 352 3.05 19.83 -12.51
C GLY A 352 3.14 19.90 -14.02
N ILE A 353 2.10 20.40 -14.68
CA ILE A 353 2.06 20.62 -16.13
C ILE A 353 2.23 22.13 -16.41
N PRO A 354 3.25 22.54 -17.18
CA PRO A 354 3.43 23.93 -17.58
C PRO A 354 2.21 24.54 -18.28
N LEU A 355 1.92 25.82 -18.01
CA LEU A 355 0.73 26.53 -18.52
C LEU A 355 0.75 26.77 -20.05
N ASP A 356 1.90 26.60 -20.70
CA ASP A 356 2.05 26.69 -22.15
C ASP A 356 1.61 25.42 -22.89
N LEU A 357 1.36 24.32 -22.15
CA LEU A 357 0.81 23.08 -22.68
C LEU A 357 -0.72 23.02 -22.61
N PRO A 358 -1.35 22.12 -23.38
CA PRO A 358 -2.77 21.84 -23.25
C PRO A 358 -3.17 21.50 -21.81
N HIS A 359 -4.28 22.09 -21.36
CA HIS A 359 -4.84 21.83 -20.03
C HIS A 359 -5.05 20.32 -19.80
N PRO A 360 -4.75 19.78 -18.61
CA PRO A 360 -4.99 18.36 -18.32
C PRO A 360 -6.45 17.96 -18.50
N ILE A 361 -6.67 16.87 -19.22
CA ILE A 361 -7.96 16.21 -19.40
C ILE A 361 -7.87 14.82 -18.76
N LEU A 362 -8.55 14.61 -17.63
CA LEU A 362 -8.42 13.39 -16.82
C LEU A 362 -8.90 12.13 -17.57
N GLU A 363 -9.83 12.28 -18.50
CA GLU A 363 -10.32 11.21 -19.36
C GLU A 363 -9.24 10.67 -20.31
N GLU A 364 -8.29 11.50 -20.75
CA GLU A 364 -7.15 11.06 -21.56
C GLU A 364 -6.19 10.22 -20.72
N PHE A 365 -5.88 10.67 -19.50
CA PHE A 365 -5.12 9.86 -18.54
C PHE A 365 -5.81 8.53 -18.26
N ALA A 366 -7.12 8.54 -18.00
CA ALA A 366 -7.89 7.32 -17.77
C ALA A 366 -7.80 6.35 -18.96
N THR A 367 -7.87 6.87 -20.19
CA THR A 367 -7.77 6.07 -21.41
C THR A 367 -6.42 5.36 -21.52
N HIS A 368 -5.31 6.06 -21.29
CA HIS A 368 -3.98 5.46 -21.36
C HIS A 368 -3.69 4.53 -20.18
N LEU A 369 -4.09 4.89 -18.96
CA LEU A 369 -3.91 4.02 -17.79
C LEU A 369 -4.72 2.71 -17.91
N HIS A 370 -5.87 2.75 -18.58
CA HIS A 370 -6.68 1.57 -18.83
C HIS A 370 -5.98 0.50 -19.68
N THR A 371 -5.09 0.90 -20.61
CA THR A 371 -4.33 -0.07 -21.43
C THR A 371 -3.34 -0.89 -20.61
N LEU A 372 -2.96 -0.39 -19.43
CA LEU A 372 -2.09 -1.08 -18.46
C LEU A 372 -2.88 -1.90 -17.43
N GLY A 373 -4.22 -1.87 -17.49
CA GLY A 373 -5.11 -2.55 -16.54
C GLY A 373 -5.52 -1.72 -15.33
N PHE A 374 -5.22 -0.42 -15.30
CA PHE A 374 -5.62 0.47 -14.22
C PHE A 374 -6.99 1.11 -14.49
N THR A 375 -7.68 1.52 -13.42
CA THR A 375 -8.91 2.31 -13.52
C THR A 375 -8.75 3.60 -12.75
N LEU A 376 -8.75 4.74 -13.45
CA LEU A 376 -8.66 6.05 -12.82
C LEU A 376 -10.02 6.51 -12.28
N SER A 377 -10.06 7.10 -11.10
CA SER A 377 -11.23 7.78 -10.56
C SER A 377 -11.18 9.26 -10.91
N THR A 378 -11.62 9.65 -12.10
CA THR A 378 -11.56 11.06 -12.55
C THR A 378 -12.22 12.03 -11.56
N THR A 379 -13.29 11.62 -10.88
CA THR A 379 -13.98 12.45 -9.86
C THR A 379 -13.20 12.65 -8.55
N LYS A 380 -12.15 11.87 -8.32
CA LYS A 380 -11.29 11.95 -7.13
C LYS A 380 -9.89 12.45 -7.46
N CYS A 381 -9.55 12.52 -8.75
CA CYS A 381 -8.33 13.17 -9.18
C CYS A 381 -8.47 14.67 -8.93
N GLU A 382 -7.34 15.33 -8.79
CA GLU A 382 -7.27 16.73 -8.47
C GLU A 382 -6.52 17.47 -9.56
N ILE A 383 -7.06 18.62 -9.96
CA ILE A 383 -6.41 19.60 -10.82
C ILE A 383 -6.45 20.91 -10.07
N ALA A 384 -5.28 21.46 -9.76
CA ALA A 384 -5.18 22.64 -8.92
C ALA A 384 -4.21 23.65 -9.50
N THR A 385 -4.56 24.94 -9.36
CA THR A 385 -3.67 26.07 -9.63
C THR A 385 -3.19 26.75 -8.34
N ARG A 386 -3.63 26.23 -7.18
CA ARG A 386 -3.28 26.74 -5.86
C ARG A 386 -2.99 25.60 -4.89
N ALA A 387 -2.07 25.84 -3.96
CA ALA A 387 -1.58 24.84 -3.02
C ALA A 387 -2.65 24.34 -2.02
N ASP A 388 -3.64 25.19 -1.71
CA ASP A 388 -4.72 24.86 -0.79
C ASP A 388 -5.84 24.01 -1.41
N GLN A 389 -5.81 23.87 -2.74
CA GLN A 389 -6.73 23.05 -3.53
C GLN A 389 -6.12 21.72 -3.95
N MET A 390 -4.83 21.49 -3.65
CA MET A 390 -4.11 20.28 -3.98
C MET A 390 -3.86 19.46 -2.72
N VAL A 391 -4.21 18.19 -2.76
CA VAL A 391 -4.03 17.19 -1.71
C VAL A 391 -3.00 16.18 -2.18
N TYR A 392 -2.00 15.93 -1.36
CA TYR A 392 -1.03 14.86 -1.56
C TYR A 392 -0.76 14.21 -0.20
N LEU A 393 -0.75 12.87 -0.16
CA LEU A 393 -0.64 12.08 1.08
C LEU A 393 -1.71 12.43 2.12
N GLY A 394 -2.90 12.85 1.67
CA GLY A 394 -4.03 13.23 2.52
C GLY A 394 -3.91 14.58 3.23
N HIS A 395 -3.06 15.48 2.73
CA HIS A 395 -2.93 16.85 3.25
C HIS A 395 -2.81 17.87 2.11
N SER A 396 -3.29 19.09 2.34
CA SER A 396 -3.06 20.24 1.47
C SER A 396 -2.04 21.21 2.07
N ALA A 397 -1.67 22.27 1.33
CA ALA A 397 -0.76 23.30 1.81
C ALA A 397 -1.39 24.69 1.79
N ARG A 398 -1.30 25.42 2.92
CA ARG A 398 -1.64 26.84 3.00
C ARG A 398 -0.37 27.64 3.27
N GLY A 399 0.22 28.18 2.20
CA GLY A 399 1.55 28.78 2.24
C GLY A 399 2.61 27.71 2.56
N THR A 400 3.31 27.87 3.69
CA THR A 400 4.33 26.92 4.17
C THR A 400 3.79 25.91 5.19
N ARG A 401 2.48 25.94 5.49
CA ARG A 401 1.87 25.06 6.49
C ARG A 401 1.10 23.93 5.82
N VAL A 402 1.20 22.75 6.41
CA VAL A 402 0.34 21.61 6.08
C VAL A 402 -1.04 21.85 6.68
N SER A 403 -2.09 21.48 5.96
CA SER A 403 -3.47 21.61 6.41
C SER A 403 -4.23 20.31 6.15
N ARG A 404 -5.11 19.95 7.09
CA ARG A 404 -6.10 18.90 6.94
C ARG A 404 -7.48 19.47 7.25
N ASP A 405 -8.51 18.86 6.65
CA ASP A 405 -9.87 19.24 6.94
C ASP A 405 -10.21 19.00 8.42
N THR A 406 -10.78 20.01 9.08
CA THR A 406 -11.05 19.96 10.52
C THR A 406 -12.19 18.99 10.83
N ALA A 407 -13.22 18.93 9.98
CA ALA A 407 -14.33 18.01 10.19
C ALA A 407 -13.85 16.55 10.07
N ASP A 408 -12.95 16.24 9.14
CA ASP A 408 -12.35 14.90 9.03
C ASP A 408 -11.52 14.52 10.26
N MET A 409 -10.77 15.46 10.84
CA MET A 409 -10.06 15.21 12.10
C MET A 409 -11.00 14.99 13.28
N MET A 410 -12.08 15.77 13.36
CA MET A 410 -13.12 15.59 14.39
C MET A 410 -13.81 14.21 14.25
N ARG A 411 -14.15 13.80 13.03
CA ARG A 411 -14.67 12.45 12.75
C ARG A 411 -13.68 11.38 13.20
N LEU A 412 -12.38 11.54 12.92
CA LEU A 412 -11.35 10.59 13.36
C LEU A 412 -11.19 10.51 14.89
N ALA A 413 -11.40 11.63 15.59
CA ALA A 413 -11.44 11.66 17.05
C ALA A 413 -12.66 10.89 17.57
N LEU A 414 -13.85 11.21 17.05
CA LEU A 414 -15.15 10.64 17.43
C LEU A 414 -15.26 9.13 17.17
N TYR A 415 -14.78 8.66 16.02
CA TYR A 415 -15.00 7.27 15.58
C TYR A 415 -13.67 6.49 15.58
N PRO A 416 -13.30 5.86 16.70
CA PRO A 416 -12.07 5.07 16.81
C PRO A 416 -12.16 3.72 16.08
N GLU A 417 -10.99 3.17 15.78
CA GLU A 417 -10.85 1.82 15.22
C GLU A 417 -10.82 0.72 16.31
N THR A 418 -10.45 1.07 17.54
CA THR A 418 -10.36 0.18 18.71
C THR A 418 -11.03 0.83 19.92
N PRO A 419 -11.53 0.05 20.89
CA PRO A 419 -12.24 0.61 22.05
C PRO A 419 -11.39 1.64 22.81
N VAL A 420 -12.03 2.75 23.22
CA VAL A 420 -11.40 3.80 24.03
C VAL A 420 -11.81 3.60 25.48
N THR A 421 -10.89 3.06 26.29
CA THR A 421 -11.23 2.59 27.64
C THR A 421 -11.15 3.66 28.73
N GLY A 422 -10.74 4.89 28.39
CA GLY A 422 -10.61 5.97 29.38
C GLY A 422 -10.23 7.34 28.80
N PRO A 423 -10.36 8.41 29.59
CA PRO A 423 -10.16 9.79 29.14
C PRO A 423 -8.71 10.07 28.73
N ALA A 424 -7.73 9.47 29.42
CA ALA A 424 -6.32 9.62 29.07
C ALA A 424 -6.01 9.09 27.66
N MET A 425 -6.64 7.96 27.27
CA MET A 425 -6.52 7.40 25.93
C MET A 425 -7.18 8.30 24.90
N SER A 426 -8.39 8.80 25.18
CA SER A 426 -9.10 9.76 24.32
C SER A 426 -8.25 11.01 24.06
N ILE A 427 -7.73 11.65 25.12
CA ILE A 427 -6.85 12.82 25.01
C ILE A 427 -5.58 12.50 24.23
N ALA A 428 -4.94 11.35 24.47
CA ALA A 428 -3.74 10.97 23.73
C ALA A 428 -4.03 10.78 22.23
N ARG A 429 -5.18 10.19 21.88
CA ARG A 429 -5.63 10.05 20.48
C ARG A 429 -5.88 11.40 19.83
N ILE A 430 -6.64 12.28 20.50
CA ILE A 430 -6.93 13.64 20.02
C ILE A 430 -5.62 14.41 19.82
N LYS A 431 -4.71 14.39 20.81
CA LYS A 431 -3.37 14.97 20.65
C LYS A 431 -2.62 14.39 19.45
N GLY A 432 -2.65 13.06 19.24
CA GLY A 432 -2.03 12.46 18.06
C GLY A 432 -2.60 12.96 16.72
N LEU A 433 -3.89 13.31 16.69
CA LEU A 433 -4.57 13.86 15.50
C LEU A 433 -4.29 15.36 15.30
N PHE A 434 -4.30 16.16 16.37
CA PHE A 434 -4.28 17.63 16.31
C PHE A 434 -2.94 18.27 16.68
N SER A 435 -2.08 17.63 17.49
CA SER A 435 -0.73 18.12 17.85
C SER A 435 0.29 18.00 16.71
N ASN A 436 -0.24 17.77 15.51
CA ASN A 436 0.41 17.45 14.26
C ASN A 436 -0.14 18.41 13.16
N ASN A 437 -0.58 19.63 13.54
CA ASN A 437 -0.98 20.71 12.63
C ASN A 437 -0.32 22.02 13.02
#